data_AF-A0A372QVQ1-F1
#
_entry.id   AF-A0A372QVQ1-F1
#
_cell.length_a   1.000
_cell.length_b   1.000
_cell.length_c   1.000
_cell.angle_alpha   90.00
_cell.angle_beta   90.00
_cell.angle_gamma   90.00
#
_symmetry.space_group_name_H-M   'P 1'
#
loop_
_entity.id
_entity.type
_entity.pdbx_description
1 polymer ?
#
loop_
_entity_poly.entity_id
_entity_poly.type
_entity_poly.pdbx_seq_one_letter_code
_entity_poly.pdbx_strand_id
1 'polypeptide(L)'
;MTQELDKWATQAYTENKDNMENVLNLLRIAIDNDEMPKAKELLQVNKKTKKGSNPIKRPSNSNIIYTNQLGKFGLLDITRKFCDENGINKQKLVPISKKISAILWKELSTVHQKFFEELASEVKKEHETMYPFYKYQPKRKAINHDKFKPWDLKESKTKPIDSVDCIPSTMNNTLVSRHEEPDYEHQEYREDEELDDEEESDDEIYEPTDDSLTDSPPKFREPTPPTPLNYEKPSSSPESSTPSTTNNNDDYDD
;
A
#
# COMPACT_ATOMS: atom_id res chain seq x y z
N MET A 1 20.40 12.18 -0.56
CA MET A 1 18.97 12.13 -0.19
C MET A 1 18.62 10.91 0.68
N THR A 2 19.17 9.72 0.43
CA THR A 2 18.91 8.51 1.25
C THR A 2 19.36 8.64 2.71
N GLN A 3 20.53 9.21 2.96
CA GLN A 3 21.07 9.39 4.32
C GLN A 3 20.20 10.26 5.23
N GLU A 4 19.53 11.28 4.68
CA GLU A 4 18.63 12.15 5.45
C GLU A 4 17.34 11.41 5.83
N LEU A 5 16.81 10.60 4.91
CA LEU A 5 15.63 9.79 5.15
C LEU A 5 15.89 8.73 6.23
N ASP A 6 17.04 8.05 6.15
CA ASP A 6 17.44 7.05 7.15
C ASP A 6 17.62 7.68 8.53
N LYS A 7 18.18 8.91 8.58
CA LYS A 7 18.29 9.69 9.82
C LYS A 7 16.91 10.00 10.41
N TRP A 8 15.97 10.53 9.63
CA TRP A 8 14.63 10.82 10.12
C TRP A 8 13.88 9.56 10.55
N ALA A 9 14.01 8.46 9.82
CA ALA A 9 13.38 7.20 10.21
C ALA A 9 13.93 6.66 11.53
N THR A 10 15.25 6.71 11.71
CA THR A 10 15.90 6.30 12.97
C THR A 10 15.45 7.21 14.12
N GLN A 11 15.44 8.52 13.89
CA GLN A 11 15.01 9.50 14.88
C GLN A 11 13.54 9.28 15.29
N ALA A 12 12.64 9.17 14.31
CA ALA A 12 11.21 8.89 14.51
C ALA A 12 10.98 7.61 15.32
N TYR A 13 11.72 6.54 15.00
CA TYR A 13 11.66 5.29 15.73
C TYR A 13 12.14 5.46 17.18
N THR A 14 13.28 6.13 17.41
CA THR A 14 13.83 6.32 18.75
C THR A 14 12.97 7.21 19.64
N GLU A 15 12.42 8.31 19.11
CA GLU A 15 11.58 9.25 19.86
C GLU A 15 10.21 8.66 20.21
N ASN A 16 9.69 7.79 19.35
CA ASN A 16 8.38 7.16 19.52
C ASN A 16 8.49 5.67 19.89
N LYS A 17 9.60 5.25 20.50
CA LYS A 17 9.90 3.83 20.72
C LYS A 17 8.76 3.08 21.42
N ASP A 18 8.21 3.64 22.49
CA ASP A 18 7.12 3.01 23.25
C ASP A 18 5.85 2.84 22.40
N ASN A 19 5.54 3.83 21.55
CA ASN A 19 4.41 3.76 20.63
C ASN A 19 4.65 2.69 19.55
N MET A 20 5.89 2.58 19.05
CA MET A 20 6.26 1.56 18.06
C MET A 20 6.23 0.15 18.65
N GLU A 21 6.72 -0.03 19.87
CA GLU A 21 6.65 -1.28 20.63
C GLU A 21 5.19 -1.68 20.87
N ASN A 22 4.33 -0.71 21.21
CA ASN A 22 2.90 -0.95 21.35
C ASN A 22 2.26 -1.42 20.03
N VAL A 23 2.59 -0.80 18.89
CA VAL A 23 2.13 -1.26 17.57
C VAL A 23 2.56 -2.69 17.30
N LEU A 24 3.82 -3.05 17.58
CA LEU A 24 4.31 -4.42 17.43
C LEU A 24 3.60 -5.40 18.37
N ASN A 25 3.34 -5.02 19.61
CA ASN A 25 2.64 -5.88 20.57
C ASN A 25 1.18 -6.11 20.16
N LEU A 26 0.48 -5.08 19.68
CA LEU A 26 -0.87 -5.24 19.13
C LEU A 26 -0.86 -6.19 17.91
N LEU A 27 0.14 -6.06 17.03
CA LEU A 27 0.30 -6.97 15.90
C LEU A 27 0.52 -8.42 16.33
N ARG A 28 1.40 -8.66 17.33
CA ARG A 28 1.68 -10.00 17.88
C ARG A 28 0.42 -10.62 18.50
N ILE A 29 -0.28 -9.86 19.34
CA ILE A 29 -1.53 -10.30 19.98
C ILE A 29 -2.58 -10.67 18.91
N ALA A 30 -2.72 -9.86 17.87
CA ALA A 30 -3.67 -10.14 16.80
C ALA A 30 -3.35 -11.43 16.03
N ILE A 31 -2.05 -11.73 15.83
CA ILE A 31 -1.61 -12.99 15.22
C ILE A 31 -1.93 -14.17 16.14
N ASP A 32 -1.55 -14.08 17.41
CA ASP A 32 -1.75 -15.16 18.40
C ASP A 32 -3.23 -15.46 18.67
N ASN A 33 -4.10 -14.44 18.58
CA ASN A 33 -5.54 -14.58 18.77
C ASN A 33 -6.30 -14.96 17.48
N ASP A 34 -5.62 -15.18 16.36
CA ASP A 34 -6.24 -15.44 15.05
C ASP A 34 -7.20 -14.32 14.57
N GLU A 35 -6.92 -13.07 14.97
CA GLU A 35 -7.68 -11.88 14.59
C GLU A 35 -7.19 -11.27 13.26
N MET A 36 -6.18 -11.89 12.65
CA MET A 36 -5.62 -11.47 11.37
C MET A 36 -6.59 -11.81 10.22
N PRO A 37 -6.65 -10.96 9.18
CA PRO A 37 -7.57 -11.19 8.07
C PRO A 37 -7.21 -12.47 7.32
N LYS A 38 -8.24 -13.19 6.90
CA LYS A 38 -8.09 -14.43 6.15
C LYS A 38 -7.74 -14.18 4.69
N ALA A 39 -7.15 -15.17 4.03
CA ALA A 39 -6.73 -15.07 2.62
C ALA A 39 -7.84 -14.57 1.68
N LYS A 40 -9.08 -15.05 1.88
CA LYS A 40 -10.26 -14.62 1.10
C LYS A 40 -10.59 -13.14 1.26
N GLU A 41 -10.38 -12.55 2.42
CA GLU A 41 -10.65 -11.13 2.68
C GLU A 41 -9.60 -10.24 2.02
N LEU A 42 -8.35 -10.69 2.03
CA LEU A 42 -7.22 -10.00 1.39
C LEU A 42 -7.39 -9.92 -0.14
N LEU A 43 -8.09 -10.88 -0.76
CA LEU A 43 -8.34 -10.90 -2.20
C LEU A 43 -9.54 -10.05 -2.65
N GLN A 44 -10.46 -9.71 -1.74
CA GLN A 44 -11.71 -9.02 -2.07
C GLN A 44 -11.57 -7.51 -2.30
N VAL A 45 -10.38 -6.91 -2.12
CA VAL A 45 -10.15 -5.45 -2.14
C VAL A 45 -10.13 -4.83 -3.56
N ASN A 46 -10.87 -5.42 -4.50
CA ASN A 46 -11.13 -4.86 -5.83
C ASN A 46 -12.22 -3.79 -5.73
N LYS A 47 -11.86 -2.58 -5.28
CA LYS A 47 -12.76 -1.42 -5.40
C LYS A 47 -13.13 -1.22 -6.87
N LYS A 48 -14.43 -1.08 -7.15
CA LYS A 48 -14.94 -0.84 -8.49
C LYS A 48 -14.26 0.38 -9.09
N THR A 49 -13.55 0.23 -10.20
CA THR A 49 -13.02 1.41 -10.91
C THR A 49 -14.18 2.09 -11.65
N LYS A 50 -14.14 3.42 -11.79
CA LYS A 50 -15.15 4.22 -12.52
C LYS A 50 -15.31 3.78 -14.00
N LYS A 51 -14.48 2.86 -14.50
CA LYS A 51 -14.35 2.46 -15.91
C LYS A 51 -14.88 1.06 -16.25
N GLY A 52 -15.73 0.47 -15.40
CA GLY A 52 -16.54 -0.71 -15.73
C GLY A 52 -15.80 -2.06 -15.79
N SER A 53 -14.48 -2.08 -15.95
CA SER A 53 -13.67 -3.29 -15.76
C SER A 53 -12.99 -3.25 -14.39
N ASN A 54 -13.19 -4.28 -13.57
CA ASN A 54 -12.38 -4.51 -12.39
C ASN A 54 -11.19 -5.38 -12.80
N PRO A 55 -10.01 -4.82 -13.13
CA PRO A 55 -8.84 -5.64 -13.39
C PRO A 55 -8.56 -6.50 -12.16
N ILE A 56 -8.29 -7.79 -12.38
CA ILE A 56 -7.86 -8.71 -11.33
C ILE A 56 -6.48 -8.21 -10.86
N LYS A 57 -6.39 -7.81 -9.59
CA LYS A 57 -5.14 -7.40 -8.96
C LYS A 57 -4.26 -8.62 -8.68
N ARG A 58 -2.95 -8.39 -8.58
CA ARG A 58 -2.01 -9.42 -8.12
C ARG A 58 -2.34 -9.84 -6.68
N PRO A 59 -2.10 -11.11 -6.31
CA PRO A 59 -2.14 -11.50 -4.90
C PRO A 59 -1.06 -10.73 -4.12
N SER A 60 -1.39 -10.30 -2.90
CA SER A 60 -0.44 -9.59 -2.03
C SER A 60 0.64 -10.53 -1.50
N ASN A 61 1.90 -10.08 -1.51
CA ASN A 61 3.01 -10.80 -0.88
C ASN A 61 3.06 -10.55 0.64
N SER A 62 3.96 -11.24 1.36
CA SER A 62 4.10 -11.14 2.82
C SER A 62 4.36 -9.71 3.30
N ASN A 63 5.27 -8.99 2.64
CA ASN A 63 5.61 -7.61 2.97
C ASN A 63 4.43 -6.65 2.77
N ILE A 64 3.68 -6.78 1.68
CA ILE A 64 2.47 -5.98 1.42
C ILE A 64 1.41 -6.25 2.48
N ILE A 65 1.20 -7.51 2.87
CA ILE A 65 0.26 -7.86 3.94
C ILE A 65 0.73 -7.22 5.24
N TYR A 66 1.97 -7.46 5.64
CA TYR A 66 2.58 -6.95 6.88
C TYR A 66 2.49 -5.42 7.00
N THR A 67 2.96 -4.68 5.99
CA THR A 67 2.96 -3.21 6.00
C THR A 67 1.55 -2.62 6.04
N ASN A 68 0.59 -3.24 5.35
CA ASN A 68 -0.82 -2.84 5.43
C ASN A 68 -1.38 -3.03 6.84
N GLN A 69 -1.04 -4.13 7.52
CA GLN A 69 -1.49 -4.34 8.91
C GLN A 69 -0.84 -3.34 9.86
N LEU A 70 0.46 -3.09 9.75
CA LEU A 70 1.14 -2.04 10.54
C LEU A 70 0.46 -0.67 10.38
N GLY A 71 0.06 -0.33 9.14
CA GLY A 71 -0.72 0.88 8.87
C GLY A 71 -2.02 0.93 9.67
N LYS A 72 -2.76 -0.19 9.74
CA LYS A 72 -4.01 -0.30 10.52
C LYS A 72 -3.79 -0.23 12.03
N PHE A 73 -2.67 -0.74 12.53
CA PHE A 73 -2.30 -0.65 13.94
C PHE A 73 -1.74 0.72 14.34
N GLY A 74 -1.62 1.67 13.40
CA GLY A 74 -1.34 3.08 13.70
C GLY A 74 0.08 3.54 13.38
N LEU A 75 0.90 2.74 12.69
CA LEU A 75 2.27 3.16 12.30
C LEU A 75 2.28 4.49 11.53
N LEU A 76 1.33 4.66 10.59
CA LEU A 76 1.24 5.87 9.78
C LEU A 76 0.86 7.10 10.62
N ASP A 77 0.03 6.92 11.65
CA ASP A 77 -0.39 8.02 12.52
C ASP A 77 0.74 8.48 13.44
N ILE A 78 1.54 7.54 13.96
CA ILE A 78 2.75 7.85 14.74
C ILE A 78 3.76 8.60 13.86
N THR A 79 4.01 8.08 12.65
CA THR A 79 4.96 8.71 11.71
C THR A 79 4.48 10.10 11.29
N ARG A 80 3.16 10.29 11.12
CA ARG A 80 2.56 11.58 10.78
C ARG A 80 2.77 12.61 11.89
N LYS A 81 2.51 12.26 13.15
CA LYS A 81 2.76 13.13 14.31
C LYS A 81 4.22 13.57 14.36
N PHE A 82 5.15 12.64 14.19
CA PHE A 82 6.58 12.95 14.11
C PHE A 82 6.91 13.94 12.98
N CYS A 83 6.34 13.74 11.78
CA CYS A 83 6.57 14.65 10.66
C CYS A 83 6.02 16.06 10.95
N ASP A 84 4.83 16.16 11.55
CA ASP A 84 4.17 17.43 11.88
C ASP A 84 4.96 18.20 12.96
N GLU A 85 5.45 17.51 13.99
CA GLU A 85 6.25 18.10 15.08
C GLU A 85 7.62 18.60 14.61
N ASN A 86 8.23 17.90 13.65
CA ASN A 86 9.56 18.24 13.13
C ASN A 86 9.51 19.12 11.86
N GLY A 87 8.32 19.54 11.41
CA GLY A 87 8.15 20.37 10.20
C GLY A 87 8.62 19.67 8.91
N ILE A 88 8.55 18.33 8.87
CA ILE A 88 8.97 17.53 7.72
C ILE A 88 7.88 17.55 6.66
N ASN A 89 8.28 17.68 5.38
CA ASN A 89 7.34 17.66 4.25
C ASN A 89 6.53 16.34 4.23
N LYS A 90 5.21 16.46 4.06
CA LYS A 90 4.26 15.34 3.94
C LYS A 90 4.65 14.30 2.88
N GLN A 91 5.34 14.70 1.80
CA GLN A 91 5.87 13.78 0.78
C GLN A 91 6.90 12.78 1.34
N LYS A 92 7.50 13.06 2.51
CA LYS A 92 8.44 12.17 3.19
C LYS A 92 7.76 11.19 4.16
N LEU A 93 6.48 11.39 4.48
CA LEU A 93 5.74 10.54 5.44
C LEU A 93 5.81 9.06 5.06
N VAL A 94 5.42 8.73 3.83
CA VAL A 94 5.37 7.33 3.35
C VAL A 94 6.78 6.74 3.27
N PRO A 95 7.79 7.41 2.66
CA PRO A 95 9.17 6.94 2.69
C PRO A 95 9.73 6.69 4.11
N ILE A 96 9.45 7.58 5.07
CA ILE A 96 9.88 7.42 6.47
C ILE A 96 9.16 6.19 7.08
N SER A 97 7.85 6.08 6.91
CA SER A 97 7.07 4.96 7.43
C SER A 97 7.57 3.62 6.88
N LYS A 98 7.89 3.53 5.58
CA LYS A 98 8.49 2.33 4.97
C LYS A 98 9.81 1.94 5.64
N LYS A 99 10.67 2.90 5.94
CA LYS A 99 11.95 2.65 6.63
C LYS A 99 11.74 2.17 8.06
N ILE A 100 10.77 2.74 8.77
CA ILE A 100 10.39 2.27 10.10
C ILE A 100 9.81 0.85 10.03
N SER A 101 8.95 0.54 9.06
CA SER A 101 8.41 -0.82 8.87
C SER A 101 9.52 -1.86 8.70
N ALA A 102 10.60 -1.52 8.00
CA ALA A 102 11.76 -2.40 7.82
C ALA A 102 12.53 -2.63 9.13
N ILE A 103 12.63 -1.62 10.00
CA ILE A 103 13.19 -1.77 11.36
C ILE A 103 12.30 -2.70 12.18
N LEU A 104 10.99 -2.44 12.21
CA LEU A 104 10.01 -3.25 12.95
C LEU A 104 9.95 -4.69 12.45
N TRP A 105 10.18 -4.92 11.15
CA TRP A 105 10.20 -6.28 10.60
C TRP A 105 11.33 -7.08 11.21
N LYS A 106 12.52 -6.48 11.36
CA LYS A 106 13.69 -7.12 11.98
C LYS A 106 13.50 -7.39 13.48
N GLU A 107 12.67 -6.59 14.15
CA GLU A 107 12.32 -6.75 15.58
C GLU A 107 11.19 -7.76 15.81
N LEU A 108 10.46 -8.10 14.75
CA LEU A 108 9.46 -9.14 14.79
C LEU A 108 10.14 -10.51 14.90
N SER A 109 9.64 -11.38 15.78
CA SER A 109 10.21 -12.73 15.92
C SER A 109 10.03 -13.54 14.64
N THR A 110 10.90 -14.53 14.42
CA THR A 110 10.83 -15.43 13.26
C THR A 110 9.49 -16.16 13.12
N VAL A 111 8.82 -16.52 14.23
CA VAL A 111 7.49 -17.17 14.21
C VAL A 111 6.45 -16.24 13.57
N HIS A 112 6.37 -15.01 14.03
CA HIS A 112 5.46 -13.99 13.50
C HIS A 112 5.82 -13.55 12.08
N GLN A 113 7.11 -13.54 11.69
CA GLN A 113 7.51 -13.31 10.29
C GLN A 113 6.99 -14.42 9.38
N LYS A 114 7.19 -15.69 9.77
CA LYS A 114 6.71 -16.87 9.03
C LYS A 114 5.19 -16.87 8.86
N PHE A 115 4.44 -16.39 9.86
CA PHE A 115 2.99 -16.23 9.73
C PHE A 115 2.61 -15.42 8.46
N PHE A 116 3.30 -14.31 8.17
CA PHE A 116 3.01 -13.51 6.98
C PHE A 116 3.43 -14.20 5.67
N GLU A 117 4.47 -15.03 5.69
CA GLU A 117 4.89 -15.84 4.53
C GLU A 117 3.88 -16.95 4.22
N GLU A 118 3.37 -17.62 5.27
CA GLU A 118 2.32 -18.63 5.16
C GLU A 118 1.01 -18.01 4.67
N LEU A 119 0.60 -16.88 5.25
CA LEU A 119 -0.59 -16.14 4.83
C LEU A 119 -0.49 -15.66 3.38
N ALA A 120 0.67 -15.17 2.93
CA ALA A 120 0.88 -14.80 1.53
C ALA A 120 0.79 -16.01 0.58
N SER A 121 1.30 -17.17 1.02
CA SER A 121 1.20 -18.42 0.26
C SER A 121 -0.25 -18.89 0.15
N GLU A 122 -1.04 -18.76 1.21
CA GLU A 122 -2.47 -19.05 1.20
C GLU A 122 -3.24 -18.09 0.28
N VAL A 123 -2.95 -16.78 0.36
CA VAL A 123 -3.51 -15.76 -0.54
C VAL A 123 -3.20 -16.07 -2.00
N LYS A 124 -1.98 -16.49 -2.32
CA LYS A 124 -1.60 -16.90 -3.68
C LYS A 124 -2.40 -18.12 -4.15
N LYS A 125 -2.50 -19.16 -3.32
CA LYS A 125 -3.27 -20.37 -3.64
C LYS A 125 -4.74 -20.09 -3.87
N GLU A 126 -5.34 -19.28 -3.00
CA GLU A 126 -6.75 -18.87 -3.12
C GLU A 126 -6.97 -18.01 -4.37
N HIS A 127 -6.02 -17.12 -4.69
CA HIS A 127 -6.05 -16.33 -5.93
C HIS A 127 -5.99 -17.20 -7.18
N GLU A 128 -5.09 -18.18 -7.23
CA GLU A 128 -4.99 -19.15 -8.34
C GLU A 128 -6.26 -19.98 -8.50
N THR A 129 -6.91 -20.32 -7.38
CA THR A 129 -8.19 -21.06 -7.37
C THR A 129 -9.34 -20.20 -7.89
N MET A 130 -9.44 -18.94 -7.46
CA MET A 130 -10.47 -18.00 -7.92
C MET A 130 -10.28 -17.53 -9.36
N TYR A 131 -9.03 -17.43 -9.82
CA TYR A 131 -8.69 -16.90 -11.13
C TYR A 131 -7.73 -17.84 -11.88
N PRO A 132 -8.18 -19.04 -12.31
CA PRO A 132 -7.31 -20.06 -12.91
C PRO A 132 -6.69 -19.63 -14.25
N PHE A 133 -7.29 -18.65 -14.93
CA PHE A 133 -6.79 -18.09 -16.19
C PHE A 133 -6.02 -16.78 -16.00
N TYR A 134 -5.79 -16.35 -14.76
CA TYR A 134 -5.03 -15.14 -14.50
C TYR A 134 -3.58 -15.31 -14.95
N LYS A 135 -3.10 -14.34 -15.73
CA LYS A 135 -1.70 -14.24 -16.12
C LYS A 135 -1.25 -12.81 -15.93
N TYR A 136 -0.16 -12.62 -15.19
CA TYR A 136 0.44 -11.31 -15.01
C TYR A 136 0.97 -10.78 -16.36
N GLN A 137 0.51 -9.61 -16.74
CA GLN A 137 0.89 -8.93 -17.99
C GLN A 137 1.17 -7.44 -17.69
N PRO A 138 2.42 -7.08 -17.34
CA PRO A 138 2.76 -5.68 -17.14
C PRO A 138 2.59 -4.89 -18.43
N LYS A 139 1.86 -3.77 -18.35
CA LYS A 139 1.76 -2.80 -19.44
C LYS A 139 2.88 -1.79 -19.29
N ARG A 140 3.89 -1.86 -20.16
CA ARG A 140 4.93 -0.83 -20.24
C ARG A 140 4.35 0.41 -20.90
N LYS A 141 4.46 1.57 -20.25
CA LYS A 141 4.14 2.86 -20.88
C LYS A 141 5.08 3.04 -22.07
N ALA A 142 4.56 3.47 -23.21
CA ALA A 142 5.40 3.79 -24.35
C ALA A 142 6.34 4.94 -23.93
N ILE A 143 7.65 4.71 -24.04
CA ILE A 143 8.63 5.78 -23.88
C ILE A 143 8.45 6.67 -25.10
N ASN A 144 7.68 7.74 -24.95
CA ASN A 144 7.79 8.85 -25.87
C ASN A 144 9.22 9.34 -25.71
N HIS A 145 10.08 9.10 -26.70
CA HIS A 145 11.33 9.81 -26.86
C HIS A 145 10.98 11.27 -27.17
N ASP A 146 10.40 11.96 -26.19
CA ASP A 146 10.28 13.40 -26.22
C ASP A 146 11.69 13.91 -26.38
N LYS A 147 11.90 14.50 -27.55
CA LYS A 147 13.16 15.05 -28.05
C LYS A 147 13.88 15.66 -26.86
N PHE A 148 14.96 15.00 -26.44
CA PHE A 148 15.86 15.47 -25.40
C PHE A 148 16.06 16.96 -25.64
N LYS A 149 15.44 17.82 -24.81
CA LYS A 149 15.63 19.26 -24.96
C LYS A 149 17.09 19.48 -24.67
N PRO A 150 17.93 19.85 -25.65
CA PRO A 150 19.30 20.20 -25.35
C PRO A 150 19.22 21.31 -24.31
N TRP A 151 19.85 21.06 -23.17
CA TRP A 151 20.01 22.10 -22.17
C TRP A 151 20.83 23.21 -22.82
N ASP A 152 20.17 24.29 -23.24
CA ASP A 152 20.86 25.51 -23.65
C ASP A 152 21.57 26.04 -22.40
N LEU A 153 22.86 25.72 -22.28
CA LEU A 153 23.78 26.43 -21.40
C LEU A 153 23.77 27.88 -21.87
N LYS A 154 22.94 28.71 -21.23
CA LYS A 154 23.06 30.16 -21.38
C LYS A 154 24.44 30.52 -20.87
N GLU A 155 25.36 30.77 -21.80
CA GLU A 155 26.67 31.34 -21.53
C GLU A 155 26.47 32.62 -20.71
N SER A 156 26.61 32.50 -19.38
CA SER A 156 26.75 33.65 -18.52
C SER A 156 28.08 34.28 -18.90
N LYS A 157 28.01 35.41 -19.62
CA LYS A 157 29.13 36.28 -19.97
C LYS A 157 30.04 36.51 -18.76
N THR A 158 31.08 35.70 -18.62
CA THR A 158 32.25 36.03 -17.81
C THR A 158 33.00 37.11 -18.58
N LYS A 159 33.04 38.32 -18.01
CA LYS A 159 33.90 39.38 -18.53
C LYS A 159 35.35 38.92 -18.42
N PRO A 160 36.22 39.18 -19.41
CA PRO A 160 37.64 38.93 -19.28
C PRO A 160 38.19 39.83 -18.17
N ILE A 161 38.72 39.22 -17.12
CA ILE A 161 39.65 39.90 -16.22
C ILE A 161 41.02 39.76 -16.89
N ASP A 162 41.48 40.85 -17.50
CA ASP A 162 42.90 41.06 -17.75
C ASP A 162 43.59 41.17 -16.39
N SER A 163 44.24 40.09 -15.96
CA SER A 163 45.37 40.22 -15.05
C SER A 163 46.29 39.02 -15.24
N VAL A 164 47.46 39.38 -15.74
CA VAL A 164 48.67 38.59 -15.89
C VAL A 164 49.10 37.99 -14.54
N ASP A 165 49.91 36.94 -14.65
CA ASP A 165 50.78 36.38 -13.61
C ASP A 165 50.14 35.40 -12.61
N CYS A 166 50.21 34.11 -12.94
CA CYS A 166 51.04 33.14 -12.21
C CYS A 166 50.80 31.71 -12.74
N ILE A 167 51.58 31.32 -13.75
CA ILE A 167 51.91 29.92 -13.98
C ILE A 167 53.25 29.67 -13.27
N PRO A 168 53.35 28.60 -12.47
CA PRO A 168 54.47 27.70 -12.64
C PRO A 168 54.00 26.26 -12.79
N SER A 169 54.08 25.78 -14.03
CA SER A 169 55.06 24.78 -14.43
C SER A 169 55.09 23.44 -13.65
N THR A 170 54.82 22.39 -14.44
CA THR A 170 55.70 21.21 -14.64
C THR A 170 55.71 20.01 -13.67
N MET A 171 55.45 18.85 -14.29
CA MET A 171 56.23 17.59 -14.27
C MET A 171 55.65 16.36 -13.54
N ASN A 172 55.42 15.35 -14.37
CA ASN A 172 55.89 13.96 -14.27
C ASN A 172 55.03 12.88 -13.57
N ASN A 173 54.57 11.97 -14.44
CA ASN A 173 54.59 10.51 -14.34
C ASN A 173 55.29 9.91 -13.11
N THR A 174 54.62 8.98 -12.43
CA THR A 174 55.28 7.87 -11.74
C THR A 174 54.41 6.62 -11.78
N LEU A 175 54.91 5.65 -12.53
CA LEU A 175 54.59 4.22 -12.54
C LEU A 175 55.07 3.59 -11.23
N VAL A 176 54.20 2.97 -10.43
CA VAL A 176 54.62 2.02 -9.37
C VAL A 176 53.65 0.83 -9.27
N SER A 177 54.24 -0.33 -9.58
CA SER A 177 54.14 -1.64 -8.93
C SER A 177 52.80 -2.36 -8.77
N ARG A 178 52.64 -3.33 -9.67
CA ARG A 178 52.26 -4.73 -9.45
C ARG A 178 52.41 -5.21 -7.99
N HIS A 179 51.33 -5.76 -7.44
CA HIS A 179 51.37 -6.77 -6.39
C HIS A 179 50.38 -7.88 -6.78
N GLU A 180 50.87 -9.10 -6.85
CA GLU A 180 50.14 -10.31 -7.20
C GLU A 180 49.54 -10.96 -5.93
N GLU A 181 48.34 -11.53 -6.10
CA GLU A 181 47.71 -12.69 -5.41
C GLU A 181 47.23 -12.53 -3.93
N PRO A 182 46.22 -13.29 -3.44
CA PRO A 182 45.70 -14.55 -4.00
C PRO A 182 44.17 -14.65 -4.20
N ASP A 183 43.83 -15.59 -5.07
CA ASP A 183 42.53 -16.20 -5.35
C ASP A 183 41.73 -16.54 -4.07
N TYR A 184 40.54 -15.95 -3.95
CA TYR A 184 39.49 -16.41 -3.03
C TYR A 184 38.22 -16.64 -3.86
N GLU A 185 37.83 -17.90 -3.94
CA GLU A 185 36.59 -18.38 -4.56
C GLU A 185 35.38 -17.56 -4.08
N HIS A 186 34.87 -16.70 -4.94
CA HIS A 186 33.57 -16.06 -4.77
C HIS A 186 32.49 -17.05 -5.21
N GLN A 187 31.85 -17.70 -4.22
CA GLN A 187 30.57 -18.38 -4.45
C GLN A 187 29.51 -17.32 -4.78
N GLU A 188 29.09 -17.31 -6.05
CA GLU A 188 27.91 -16.59 -6.51
C GLU A 188 26.65 -17.15 -5.82
N TYR A 189 26.21 -16.50 -4.76
CA TYR A 189 24.80 -16.51 -4.38
C TYR A 189 24.16 -15.28 -5.01
N ARG A 190 23.55 -15.47 -6.19
CA ARG A 190 22.53 -14.53 -6.69
C ARG A 190 21.29 -14.67 -5.81
N GLU A 191 21.17 -13.79 -4.82
CA GLU A 191 19.85 -13.38 -4.36
C GLU A 191 19.37 -12.29 -5.30
N ASP A 192 18.47 -12.65 -6.21
CA ASP A 192 17.69 -11.71 -6.99
C ASP A 192 16.74 -10.97 -6.04
N GLU A 193 17.25 -9.99 -5.27
CA GLU A 193 16.41 -8.93 -4.70
C GLU A 193 15.97 -8.01 -5.85
N GLU A 194 14.83 -8.34 -6.46
CA GLU A 194 14.09 -7.39 -7.29
C GLU A 194 13.61 -6.23 -6.41
N LEU A 195 14.44 -5.19 -6.33
CA LEU A 195 14.05 -3.83 -5.99
C LEU A 195 13.09 -3.31 -7.08
N ASP A 196 11.81 -3.63 -6.94
CA ASP A 196 10.74 -3.00 -7.74
C ASP A 196 10.39 -1.66 -7.06
N ASP A 197 11.17 -0.64 -7.41
CA ASP A 197 10.80 0.77 -7.25
C ASP A 197 9.66 1.11 -8.23
N GLU A 198 8.79 2.04 -7.80
CA GLU A 198 7.66 2.65 -8.51
C GLU A 198 6.27 2.02 -8.31
N GLU A 199 5.71 2.21 -7.11
CA GLU A 199 4.25 2.30 -6.94
C GLU A 199 3.82 3.76 -7.16
N GLU A 200 3.11 3.97 -8.28
CA GLU A 200 2.37 5.16 -8.68
C GLU A 200 1.25 5.43 -7.66
N SER A 201 1.51 6.29 -6.67
CA SER A 201 0.47 6.82 -5.78
C SER A 201 -0.35 7.85 -6.56
N ASP A 202 -1.57 7.45 -6.94
CA ASP A 202 -2.62 8.35 -7.43
C ASP A 202 -3.06 9.26 -6.28
N ASP A 203 -2.29 10.32 -6.03
CA ASP A 203 -2.73 11.46 -5.21
C ASP A 203 -3.78 12.22 -6.03
N GLU A 204 -5.06 11.94 -5.79
CA GLU A 204 -6.15 12.82 -6.22
C GLU A 204 -5.92 14.21 -5.61
N ILE A 205 -5.49 15.14 -6.46
CA ILE A 205 -5.53 16.57 -6.23
C ILE A 205 -7.00 16.95 -5.99
N TYR A 206 -7.33 17.19 -4.73
CA TYR A 206 -8.60 17.79 -4.34
C TYR A 206 -8.53 19.27 -4.73
N GLU A 207 -9.03 19.63 -5.92
CA GLU A 207 -9.30 21.02 -6.25
C GLU A 207 -10.46 21.53 -5.37
N PRO A 208 -10.26 22.60 -4.59
CA PRO A 208 -11.37 23.25 -3.92
C PRO A 208 -12.18 24.01 -4.97
N THR A 209 -13.36 23.51 -5.31
CA THR A 209 -14.35 24.28 -6.07
C THR A 209 -14.91 25.36 -5.15
N ASP A 210 -14.45 26.58 -5.38
CA ASP A 210 -15.04 27.82 -4.88
C ASP A 210 -16.34 28.10 -5.65
N ASP A 211 -17.44 27.49 -5.18
CA ASP A 211 -18.79 27.85 -5.63
C ASP A 211 -19.44 28.77 -4.58
N SER A 212 -19.06 30.04 -4.63
CA SER A 212 -19.86 31.12 -4.11
C SER A 212 -21.05 31.38 -5.03
N LEU A 213 -22.21 30.76 -4.81
CA LEU A 213 -23.46 31.26 -5.39
C LEU A 213 -24.71 30.93 -4.58
N THR A 214 -25.20 32.01 -3.95
CA THR A 214 -26.60 32.36 -3.70
C THR A 214 -27.43 31.47 -2.77
N ASP A 215 -27.49 31.95 -1.54
CA ASP A 215 -28.56 31.80 -0.57
C ASP A 215 -29.95 32.02 -1.21
N SER A 216 -30.73 30.94 -1.29
CA SER A 216 -32.17 30.99 -1.49
C SER A 216 -32.79 29.82 -0.74
N PRO A 217 -33.61 30.07 0.30
CA PRO A 217 -34.18 29.01 1.10
C PRO A 217 -35.13 28.13 0.26
N PRO A 218 -35.16 26.81 0.49
CA PRO A 218 -36.01 25.90 -0.25
C PRO A 218 -37.49 26.25 -0.04
N LYS A 219 -38.21 26.49 -1.14
CA LYS A 219 -39.68 26.62 -1.14
C LYS A 219 -40.29 25.35 -0.56
N PHE A 220 -40.95 25.52 0.59
CA PHE A 220 -41.83 24.54 1.21
C PHE A 220 -42.88 24.09 0.19
N ARG A 221 -42.82 22.84 -0.26
CA ARG A 221 -43.91 22.25 -1.06
C ARG A 221 -45.04 21.90 -0.11
N GLU A 222 -46.21 22.48 -0.32
CA GLU A 222 -47.43 22.06 0.35
C GLU A 222 -47.72 20.59 0.03
N PRO A 223 -48.15 19.78 1.03
CA PRO A 223 -48.48 18.38 0.82
C PRO A 223 -49.74 18.26 -0.05
N THR A 224 -49.62 17.53 -1.16
CA THR A 224 -50.75 17.08 -1.98
C THR A 224 -51.76 16.30 -1.13
N PRO A 225 -53.09 16.54 -1.30
CA PRO A 225 -54.11 15.82 -0.57
C PRO A 225 -54.11 14.32 -0.91
N PRO A 226 -54.40 13.43 0.06
CA PRO A 226 -54.41 11.99 -0.15
C PRO A 226 -55.54 11.57 -1.10
N THR A 227 -55.17 10.79 -2.11
CA THR A 227 -56.08 10.06 -3.00
C THR A 227 -56.96 9.12 -2.17
N PRO A 228 -58.30 9.10 -2.38
CA PRO A 228 -59.20 8.23 -1.62
C PRO A 228 -58.92 6.75 -1.91
N LEU A 229 -58.64 6.00 -0.84
CA LEU A 229 -58.51 4.55 -0.81
C LEU A 229 -59.86 3.90 -1.14
N ASN A 230 -59.89 3.13 -2.22
CA ASN A 230 -61.01 2.26 -2.56
C ASN A 230 -60.93 1.00 -1.69
N TYR A 231 -61.83 0.90 -0.71
CA TYR A 231 -61.98 -0.29 0.14
C TYR A 231 -62.75 -1.37 -0.62
N GLU A 232 -62.05 -2.39 -1.12
CA GLU A 232 -62.70 -3.65 -1.46
C GLU A 232 -62.89 -4.54 -0.23
N LYS A 233 -64.06 -5.16 -0.23
CA LYS A 233 -64.79 -5.78 0.87
C LYS A 233 -64.29 -7.20 1.14
N PRO A 234 -64.05 -7.61 2.40
CA PRO A 234 -63.67 -8.98 2.72
C PRO A 234 -64.89 -9.92 2.66
N SER A 235 -64.76 -11.00 1.89
CA SER A 235 -65.70 -12.13 1.90
C SER A 235 -65.29 -13.13 2.97
N SER A 236 -66.25 -13.44 3.84
CA SER A 236 -66.19 -14.30 5.00
C SER A 236 -66.32 -15.80 4.68
N SER A 237 -65.46 -16.61 5.32
CA SER A 237 -65.78 -17.86 6.06
C SER A 237 -66.20 -19.13 5.29
N PRO A 238 -66.21 -20.33 5.94
CA PRO A 238 -65.44 -20.83 7.10
C PRO A 238 -64.94 -22.31 6.99
N GLU A 239 -64.19 -22.75 8.02
CA GLU A 239 -64.13 -24.11 8.61
C GLU A 239 -63.54 -25.26 7.75
N SER A 240 -62.98 -26.35 8.27
CA SER A 240 -62.48 -26.83 9.56
C SER A 240 -61.82 -28.19 9.23
N SER A 241 -60.87 -28.65 10.05
CA SER A 241 -60.68 -30.05 10.47
C SER A 241 -59.22 -30.44 10.60
N THR A 242 -58.92 -30.90 11.81
CA THR A 242 -57.69 -31.51 12.32
C THR A 242 -57.57 -32.98 11.87
N PRO A 243 -56.73 -33.83 12.50
CA PRO A 243 -55.46 -34.33 11.97
C PRO A 243 -55.53 -35.81 11.57
N SER A 244 -54.50 -36.34 10.90
CA SER A 244 -54.31 -37.79 10.83
C SER A 244 -52.84 -38.20 10.75
N THR A 245 -52.53 -39.06 11.72
CA THR A 245 -51.41 -39.96 11.98
C THR A 245 -50.99 -40.83 10.79
N THR A 246 -49.68 -41.07 10.66
CA THR A 246 -49.00 -42.38 10.38
C THR A 246 -47.49 -42.13 10.45
N ASN A 247 -46.77 -42.55 11.49
CA ASN A 247 -46.10 -43.86 11.62
C ASN A 247 -45.51 -44.38 10.31
N ASN A 248 -44.17 -44.47 10.25
CA ASN A 248 -43.45 -45.62 9.73
C ASN A 248 -42.07 -45.70 10.40
N ASN A 249 -41.90 -46.78 11.16
CA ASN A 249 -40.61 -47.40 11.45
C ASN A 249 -40.06 -48.02 10.16
N ASP A 250 -38.74 -48.11 10.05
CA ASP A 250 -37.92 -49.11 9.35
C ASP A 250 -36.48 -48.68 9.71
N ASP A 251 -35.76 -49.24 10.67
CA ASP A 251 -35.44 -50.65 10.97
C ASP A 251 -34.81 -51.36 9.77
N TYR A 252 -33.48 -51.32 9.72
CA TYR A 252 -32.65 -52.32 9.05
C TYR A 252 -31.35 -52.49 9.85
N ASP A 253 -31.24 -53.70 10.40
CA ASP A 253 -30.13 -54.30 11.14
C ASP A 253 -28.90 -54.65 10.26
N ASP A 254 -27.81 -54.93 10.98
CA ASP A 254 -26.56 -55.66 10.66
C ASP A 254 -25.45 -54.99 9.83
#